data_AF-A0A6C0AK39-F1
#
_entry.id   AF-A0A6C0AK39-F1
#
_cell.length_a   1.000
_cell.length_b   1.000
_cell.length_c   1.000
_cell.angle_alpha   90.00
_cell.angle_beta   90.00
_cell.angle_gamma   90.00
#
_symmetry.space_group_name_H-M   'P 1'
#
loop_
_entity.id
_entity.type
_entity.pdbx_description
1 polymer ?
#
loop_
_entity_poly.entity_id
_entity_poly.type
_entity_poly.pdbx_seq_one_letter_code
_entity_poly.pdbx_strand_id
1 'polypeptide(L)'
;MDEWVTAVRDLKDSAPDAYEVEVICRDILRYVRTKRIRDTGKFIQHLGPEYEAFLASLKAHDEEMVEQIVREDAFWNATLAFLPKTNTLHRTV
;
A
#
# COMPACT_ATOMS: atom_id res chain seq x y z
N MET A 1 13.33 1.36 -14.39
CA MET A 1 12.80 0.28 -13.54
C MET A 1 11.67 0.88 -12.75
N ASP A 2 10.52 0.23 -12.66
CA ASP A 2 9.39 0.78 -11.90
C ASP A 2 9.79 0.90 -10.43
N GLU A 3 9.73 2.11 -9.86
CA GLU A 3 10.15 2.40 -8.48
C GLU A 3 9.44 1.50 -7.46
N TRP A 4 8.19 1.15 -7.73
CA TRP A 4 7.42 0.20 -6.94
C TRP A 4 8.03 -1.21 -6.93
N VAL A 5 8.51 -1.69 -8.08
CA VAL A 5 9.14 -3.01 -8.18
C VAL A 5 10.47 -3.02 -7.42
N THR A 6 11.21 -1.92 -7.41
CA THR A 6 12.42 -1.77 -6.60
C THR A 6 12.08 -1.80 -5.11
N ALA A 7 11.13 -0.99 -4.66
CA ALA A 7 10.72 -0.97 -3.25
C ALA A 7 10.26 -2.36 -2.75
N VAL A 8 9.46 -3.08 -3.56
CA VAL A 8 9.04 -4.44 -3.20
C VAL A 8 10.23 -5.41 -3.15
N ARG A 9 11.24 -5.27 -4.02
CA ARG A 9 12.45 -6.10 -3.95
C ARG A 9 13.25 -5.83 -2.68
N ASP A 10 13.42 -4.57 -2.30
CA ASP A 10 14.16 -4.21 -1.09
C ASP A 10 13.49 -4.80 0.17
N LEU A 11 12.14 -4.81 0.22
CA LEU A 11 11.38 -5.46 1.28
C LEU A 11 11.58 -6.98 1.28
N LYS A 12 11.56 -7.61 0.10
CA LYS A 12 11.76 -9.06 -0.05
C LYS A 12 13.15 -9.50 0.36
N ASP A 13 14.17 -8.70 0.03
CA ASP A 13 15.56 -9.00 0.38
C ASP A 13 15.82 -8.88 1.89
N SER A 14 14.98 -8.11 2.59
CA SER A 14 15.07 -7.89 4.04
C SER A 14 14.21 -8.84 4.87
N ALA A 15 13.31 -9.59 4.24
CA ALA A 15 12.33 -10.43 4.92
C ALA A 15 12.68 -11.93 4.85
N PRO A 16 12.29 -12.72 5.86
CA PRO A 16 12.52 -14.17 5.86
C PRO A 16 11.67 -14.91 4.81
N ASP A 17 10.49 -14.38 4.47
CA ASP A 17 9.61 -14.93 3.42
C ASP A 17 9.35 -13.90 2.32
N ALA A 18 10.19 -13.94 1.29
CA ALA A 18 10.08 -13.07 0.14
C ALA A 18 8.79 -13.29 -0.69
N TYR A 19 8.20 -14.50 -0.66
CA TYR A 19 6.96 -14.75 -1.39
C TYR A 19 5.78 -14.09 -0.68
N GLU A 20 5.67 -14.26 0.63
CA GLU A 20 4.61 -13.67 1.44
C GLU A 20 4.63 -12.14 1.35
N VAL A 21 5.82 -11.52 1.44
CA VAL A 21 5.98 -10.06 1.25
C VAL A 21 5.45 -9.61 -0.11
N GLU A 22 5.75 -10.33 -1.19
CA GLU A 22 5.27 -9.98 -2.52
C GLU A 22 3.75 -10.04 -2.62
N VAL A 23 3.13 -11.06 -2.01
CA VAL A 23 1.68 -11.21 -1.98
C VAL A 23 1.04 -10.05 -1.21
N ILE A 24 1.53 -9.75 0.00
CA ILE A 24 1.05 -8.63 0.82
C ILE A 24 1.16 -7.31 0.04
N CYS A 25 2.31 -7.02 -0.55
CA CYS A 25 2.52 -5.79 -1.31
C CYS A 25 1.52 -5.64 -2.47
N ARG A 26 1.24 -6.74 -3.18
CA ARG A 26 0.25 -6.76 -4.28
C ARG A 26 -1.17 -6.54 -3.77
N ASP A 27 -1.54 -7.14 -2.64
CA ASP A 27 -2.86 -6.97 -2.05
C ASP A 27 -3.07 -5.56 -1.49
N ILE A 28 -2.02 -4.96 -0.90
CA ILE A 28 -2.04 -3.54 -0.52
C ILE A 28 -2.27 -2.66 -1.75
N LEU A 29 -1.47 -2.83 -2.81
CA LEU A 29 -1.60 -2.04 -4.04
C LEU A 29 -2.99 -2.20 -4.66
N ARG A 30 -3.52 -3.42 -4.67
CA ARG A 30 -4.87 -3.71 -5.16
C ARG A 30 -5.93 -3.04 -4.28
N TYR A 31 -5.78 -3.07 -2.96
CA TYR A 31 -6.70 -2.41 -2.04
C TYR A 31 -6.73 -0.91 -2.30
N VAL A 32 -5.57 -0.24 -2.30
CA VAL A 32 -5.47 1.21 -2.50
C VAL A 32 -5.96 1.62 -3.89
N ARG A 33 -5.75 0.79 -4.91
CA ARG A 33 -6.27 1.04 -6.27
C ARG A 33 -7.79 0.91 -6.37
N THR A 34 -8.39 -0.02 -5.62
CA THR A 34 -9.83 -0.31 -5.69
C THR A 34 -10.65 0.54 -4.73
N LYS A 35 -10.13 0.77 -3.53
CA LYS A 35 -10.69 1.66 -2.53
C LYS A 35 -10.13 3.04 -2.76
N ARG A 36 -10.97 3.95 -3.27
CA ARG A 36 -10.62 5.38 -3.34
C ARG A 36 -10.48 5.94 -1.92
N ILE A 37 -9.27 5.83 -1.37
CA ILE A 37 -8.90 6.39 -0.06
C ILE A 37 -9.08 7.89 -0.13
N ARG A 38 -9.94 8.45 0.71
CA ARG A 38 -10.31 9.87 0.64
C ARG A 38 -9.23 10.76 1.22
N ASP A 39 -8.62 10.32 2.31
CA ASP A 39 -7.57 11.04 3.03
C ASP A 39 -6.33 10.16 3.11
N THR A 40 -5.54 10.18 2.04
CA THR A 40 -4.30 9.40 1.95
C THR A 40 -3.30 9.80 3.03
N GLY A 41 -3.31 11.06 3.48
CA GLY A 41 -2.43 11.54 4.55
C GLY A 41 -2.70 10.83 5.88
N LYS A 42 -3.97 10.76 6.30
CA LYS A 42 -4.35 10.01 7.50
C LYS A 42 -4.12 8.50 7.35
N PHE A 43 -4.36 7.98 6.16
CA PHE A 43 -4.19 6.56 5.87
C PHE A 43 -2.73 6.10 6.03
N ILE A 44 -1.78 6.87 5.47
CA ILE A 44 -0.34 6.60 5.63
C ILE A 44 0.11 6.80 7.08
N GLN A 45 -0.54 7.72 7.82
CA GLN A 45 -0.30 7.89 9.26
C GLN A 45 -0.93 6.78 10.13
N HIS A 46 -1.53 5.75 9.53
CA HIS A 46 -2.17 4.64 10.23
C HIS A 46 -3.39 5.06 11.07
N LEU A 47 -4.10 6.11 10.64
CA LEU A 47 -5.21 6.70 11.39
C LEU A 47 -6.56 6.53 10.68
N GLY A 48 -7.58 6.32 11.50
CA GLY A 48 -8.99 6.41 11.10
C GLY A 48 -9.59 5.13 10.54
N PRO A 49 -10.90 5.17 10.24
CA PRO A 49 -11.67 3.97 9.91
C PRO A 49 -11.29 3.35 8.56
N GLU A 50 -10.74 4.13 7.62
CA GLU A 50 -10.26 3.60 6.34
C GLU A 50 -9.04 2.70 6.55
N TYR A 51 -8.14 3.06 7.48
CA TYR A 51 -6.98 2.25 7.83
C TYR A 51 -7.38 0.97 8.56
N GLU A 52 -8.32 1.06 9.50
CA GLU A 52 -8.85 -0.13 10.20
C GLU A 52 -9.51 -1.12 9.21
N ALA A 53 -10.30 -0.61 8.25
CA ALA A 53 -10.90 -1.43 7.21
C ALA A 53 -9.86 -2.05 6.25
N PHE A 54 -8.73 -1.37 6.06
CA PHE A 54 -7.59 -1.88 5.30
C PHE A 54 -6.90 -3.02 6.04
N LEU A 55 -6.55 -2.84 7.32
CA LEU A 55 -5.99 -3.92 8.14
C LEU A 55 -6.93 -5.12 8.21
N ALA A 56 -8.24 -4.87 8.33
CA ALA A 56 -9.24 -5.93 8.28
C ALA A 56 -9.21 -6.75 6.97
N SER A 57 -8.81 -6.14 5.85
CA SER A 57 -8.67 -6.83 4.56
C SER A 57 -7.39 -7.67 4.45
N LEU A 58 -6.39 -7.39 5.30
CA LEU A 58 -5.11 -8.10 5.33
C LEU A 58 -5.00 -9.12 6.46
N LYS A 59 -6.07 -9.35 7.25
CA LYS A 59 -6.10 -10.32 8.36
C LYS A 59 -5.74 -11.76 8.00
N ALA A 60 -5.68 -12.10 6.71
CA ALA A 60 -5.25 -13.41 6.25
C ALA A 60 -3.71 -13.57 6.24
N HIS A 61 -2.98 -12.46 6.32
CA HIS A 61 -1.52 -12.42 6.36
C HIS A 61 -1.01 -12.33 7.80
N ASP A 62 0.28 -12.57 7.96
CA ASP A 62 0.98 -12.36 9.22
C ASP A 62 0.97 -10.87 9.61
N GLU A 63 0.48 -10.58 10.82
CA GLU A 63 0.29 -9.20 11.29
C GLU A 63 1.62 -8.46 11.46
N GLU A 64 2.67 -9.14 11.94
CA GLU A 64 3.99 -8.55 12.12
C GLU A 64 4.61 -8.16 10.76
N MET A 65 4.48 -9.02 9.76
CA MET A 65 4.96 -8.74 8.41
C MET A 65 4.18 -7.61 7.73
N VAL A 66 2.86 -7.58 7.90
CA VAL A 66 2.03 -6.46 7.42
C VAL A 66 2.46 -5.16 8.09
N GLU A 67 2.65 -5.15 9.41
CA GLU A 67 3.09 -3.97 10.15
C GLU A 67 4.46 -3.45 9.69
N GLN A 68 5.41 -4.35 9.41
CA GLN A 68 6.73 -3.97 8.88
C GLN A 68 6.58 -3.30 7.52
N ILE A 69 5.83 -3.89 6.59
CA ILE A 69 5.66 -3.35 5.23
C ILE A 69 4.94 -1.98 5.26
N VAL A 70 3.89 -1.84 6.07
CA VAL A 70 3.12 -0.58 6.11
C VAL A 70 3.88 0.54 6.82
N ARG A 71 4.93 0.27 7.61
CA ARG A 71 5.75 1.34 8.20
C ARG A 71 6.83 1.87 7.26
N GLU A 72 6.98 1.27 6.08
CA GLU A 72 8.01 1.64 5.11
C GLU A 72 7.54 2.79 4.21
N ASP A 73 7.99 4.00 4.54
CA ASP A 73 7.66 5.23 3.79
C ASP A 73 8.04 5.13 2.30
N ALA A 74 9.16 4.49 2.00
CA ALA A 74 9.63 4.27 0.63
C ALA A 74 8.61 3.44 -0.19
N PHE A 75 8.02 2.42 0.44
CA PHE A 75 6.99 1.59 -0.18
C PHE A 75 5.71 2.37 -0.44
N TRP A 76 5.26 3.21 0.50
CA TRP A 76 4.09 4.07 0.29
C TRP A 76 4.31 5.09 -0.80
N ASN A 77 5.45 5.77 -0.81
CA ASN A 77 5.79 6.75 -1.84
C ASN A 77 5.76 6.11 -3.23
N ALA A 78 6.37 4.93 -3.38
CA ALA A 78 6.35 4.20 -4.64
C ALA A 78 4.94 3.70 -5.00
N THR A 79 4.16 3.23 -4.02
CA THR A 79 2.78 2.75 -4.21
C THR A 79 1.88 3.86 -4.71
N LEU A 80 1.95 5.05 -4.11
CA LEU A 80 1.14 6.21 -4.49
C LEU A 80 1.57 6.79 -5.83
N ALA A 81 2.87 6.81 -6.14
CA ALA A 81 3.37 7.21 -7.44
C ALA A 81 2.94 6.24 -8.56
N PHE A 82 2.81 4.95 -8.25
CA PHE A 82 2.38 3.92 -9.19
C PHE A 82 0.88 3.97 -9.49
N LEU A 83 0.06 4.53 -8.59
CA LEU A 83 -1.36 4.67 -8.87
C LEU A 83 -1.56 5.65 -10.03
N PRO A 84 -2.44 5.32 -11.00
CA PRO A 84 -2.80 6.28 -12.03
C PRO A 84 -3.35 7.51 -11.32
N LYS A 85 -2.77 8.69 -11.59
CA LYS A 85 -3.36 9.97 -11.19
C LYS A 85 -4.78 9.95 -11.74
N THR A 86 -5.75 9.61 -10.89
CA THR A 86 -7.14 9.58 -11.31
C THR A 86 -7.42 11.00 -11.74
N ASN A 87 -7.58 11.18 -13.05
CA ASN A 87 -7.89 12.44 -13.68
C ASN A 87 -9.05 13.02 -12.90
N THR A 88 -8.77 14.02 -12.08
CA THR A 88 -9.78 14.87 -11.48
C THR A 88 -10.41 15.56 -12.68
N LEU A 89 -11.42 14.90 -13.27
CA LEU A 89 -12.38 15.57 -14.10
C LEU A 89 -13.11 16.52 -13.17
N HIS A 90 -12.49 17.66 -12.91
CA HIS A 90 -13.19 18.93 -12.81
C HIS A 90 -13.89 19.11 -14.15
N ARG A 91 -15.01 18.40 -14.33
CA ARG A 91 -16.06 18.87 -15.21
C ARG A 91 -16.87 19.84 -14.38
N THR A 92 -16.28 21.02 -14.20
CA THR A 92 -17.04 22.23 -13.96
C THR A 92 -17.77 22.53 -15.27
N VAL A 93 -18.99 23.04 -15.12
CA VAL A 93 -19.95 23.50 -16.13
C VAL A 93 -20.80 22.43 -16.79
#